data_AF-A0A975H336-F1
#
_entry.id   AF-A0A975H336-F1
#
_cell.length_a   1.000
_cell.length_b   1.000
_cell.length_c   1.000
_cell.angle_alpha   90.00
_cell.angle_beta   90.00
_cell.angle_gamma   90.00
#
_symmetry.space_group_name_H-M   'P 1'
#
loop_
_entity.id
_entity.type
_entity.pdbx_description
1 polymer ?
#
loop_
_entity_poly.entity_id
_entity_poly.type
_entity_poly.pdbx_seq_one_letter_code
_entity_poly.pdbx_strand_id
1 'polypeptide(L)'
;MHATAQPRPRWRAWGGPALAIAYALWCLALLWWQPRTLLAIASFLLPCYLFICSWLWRRGWRPQAALLALLLPSLLAWAYPRYAARAELFYVAEYALVYATLCAWFASSLAGTPVITRVARRVHALTPAMQAYTVRLTRGWALYFALMAALSILVFALLGLPAWAFFTVVLSPISLATFLIGEHVMRYRWHPEFDRASLRHTIRVWREGGA
;
A
#
# COMPACT_ATOMS: atom_id res chain seq x y z
N MET A 1 -28.74 35.22 -3.49
CA MET A 1 -27.81 34.86 -2.38
C MET A 1 -26.72 33.96 -2.95
N HIS A 2 -25.56 34.53 -3.32
CA HIS A 2 -24.41 33.78 -3.81
C HIS A 2 -23.60 33.25 -2.62
N ALA A 3 -23.50 31.93 -2.47
CA ALA A 3 -22.63 31.29 -1.50
C ALA A 3 -21.17 31.39 -1.99
N THR A 4 -20.37 32.22 -1.33
CA THR A 4 -18.93 32.33 -1.54
C THR A 4 -18.23 31.08 -1.00
N ALA A 5 -17.65 30.28 -1.90
CA ALA A 5 -16.81 29.14 -1.52
C ALA A 5 -15.55 29.67 -0.82
N GLN A 6 -15.42 29.45 0.49
CA GLN A 6 -14.23 29.82 1.24
C GLN A 6 -12.99 29.09 0.69
N PRO A 7 -11.86 29.80 0.41
CA PRO A 7 -10.63 29.17 -0.05
C PRO A 7 -10.05 28.29 1.07
N ARG A 8 -9.98 26.98 0.83
CA ARG A 8 -9.37 26.03 1.78
C ARG A 8 -7.89 26.40 1.99
N PRO A 9 -7.41 26.52 3.24
CA PRO A 9 -6.09 27.08 3.50
C PRO A 9 -4.96 26.13 3.03
N ARG A 10 -3.99 26.71 2.30
CA ARG A 10 -2.91 25.99 1.58
C ARG A 10 -1.97 25.17 2.49
N TRP A 11 -1.87 25.47 3.79
CA TRP A 11 -1.03 24.70 4.73
C TRP A 11 -1.50 23.25 4.94
N ARG A 12 -2.80 22.97 4.76
CA ARG A 12 -3.33 21.60 4.78
C ARG A 12 -2.81 20.73 3.63
N ALA A 13 -2.39 21.34 2.52
CA ALA A 13 -1.88 20.60 1.36
C ALA A 13 -0.46 20.05 1.57
N TRP A 14 0.34 20.71 2.42
CA TRP A 14 1.74 20.33 2.68
C TRP A 14 1.93 19.52 3.97
N GLY A 15 0.97 19.56 4.90
CA GLY A 15 1.06 18.82 6.16
C GLY A 15 1.15 17.30 6.00
N GLY A 16 0.41 16.73 5.04
CA GLY A 16 0.44 15.28 4.76
C GLY A 16 1.80 14.79 4.20
N PRO A 17 2.31 15.39 3.12
CA PRO A 17 3.62 15.06 2.56
C PRO A 17 4.77 15.28 3.57
N ALA A 18 4.76 16.39 4.31
CA ALA A 18 5.79 16.69 5.29
C ALA A 18 5.82 15.66 6.43
N LEU A 19 4.64 15.24 6.92
CA LEU A 19 4.54 14.19 7.93
C LEU A 19 5.04 12.83 7.39
N ALA A 20 4.73 12.48 6.14
CA ALA A 20 5.20 11.25 5.52
C ALA A 20 6.73 11.25 5.35
N ILE A 21 7.32 12.37 4.96
CA ILE A 21 8.78 12.54 4.88
C ILE A 21 9.41 12.44 6.26
N ALA A 22 8.87 13.14 7.26
CA ALA A 22 9.38 13.07 8.63
C ALA A 22 9.32 11.65 9.20
N TYR A 23 8.22 10.93 8.95
CA TYR A 23 8.07 9.53 9.36
C TYR A 23 9.05 8.61 8.61
N ALA A 24 9.25 8.80 7.30
CA ALA A 24 10.22 8.02 6.54
C ALA A 24 11.66 8.24 7.06
N LEU A 25 12.03 9.48 7.36
CA LEU A 25 13.32 9.83 7.95
C LEU A 25 13.49 9.22 9.35
N TRP A 26 12.42 9.21 10.16
CA TRP A 26 12.40 8.56 11.48
C TRP A 26 12.65 7.05 11.36
N CYS A 27 11.95 6.37 10.46
CA CYS A 27 12.15 4.95 10.19
C CYS A 27 13.57 4.65 9.69
N LEU A 28 14.13 5.49 8.81
CA LEU A 28 15.50 5.37 8.34
C LEU A 28 16.52 5.54 9.48
N ALA A 29 16.31 6.54 10.35
CA ALA A 29 17.14 6.74 11.52
C ALA A 29 17.08 5.53 12.47
N LEU A 30 15.89 4.98 12.73
CA LEU A 30 15.74 3.79 13.58
C LEU A 30 16.41 2.55 12.97
N LEU A 31 16.31 2.36 11.66
CA LEU A 31 16.97 1.25 10.97
C LEU A 31 18.50 1.34 11.10
N TRP A 32 19.04 2.55 11.02
CA TRP A 32 20.48 2.77 11.02
C TRP A 32 21.08 2.71 12.44
N TRP A 33 20.37 3.22 13.44
CA TRP A 33 20.88 3.33 14.80
C TRP A 33 20.46 2.17 15.70
N GLN A 34 19.22 1.66 15.55
CA GLN A 34 18.63 0.70 16.48
C GLN A 34 17.70 -0.30 15.77
N PRO A 35 18.20 -1.10 14.81
CA PRO A 35 17.35 -1.93 13.96
C PRO A 35 16.55 -2.99 14.71
N ARG A 36 17.05 -3.45 15.88
CA ARG A 36 16.48 -4.58 16.66
C ARG A 36 15.59 -4.15 17.82
N THR A 37 15.30 -2.86 17.99
CA THR A 37 14.50 -2.42 19.13
C THR A 37 13.02 -2.54 18.84
N LEU A 38 12.24 -2.74 19.92
CA LEU A 38 10.77 -2.74 19.87
C LEU A 38 10.22 -1.46 19.21
N LEU A 39 10.88 -0.32 19.42
CA LEU A 39 10.52 0.95 18.81
C LEU A 39 10.67 0.94 17.29
N ALA A 40 11.73 0.35 16.74
CA ALA A 40 11.88 0.18 15.29
C ALA A 40 10.74 -0.67 14.72
N ILE A 41 10.54 -1.86 15.28
CA ILE A 41 9.50 -2.81 14.84
C ILE A 41 8.10 -2.18 14.93
N ALA A 42 7.77 -1.55 16.06
CA ALA A 42 6.48 -0.88 16.25
C ALA A 42 6.32 0.30 15.28
N SER A 43 7.38 1.07 15.04
CA SER A 43 7.34 2.21 14.12
C SER A 43 7.03 1.75 12.70
N PHE A 44 7.64 0.67 12.20
CA PHE A 44 7.38 0.16 10.86
C PHE A 44 5.98 -0.47 10.71
N LEU A 45 5.47 -1.12 11.77
CA LEU A 45 4.12 -1.69 11.78
C LEU A 45 3.01 -0.63 11.86
N LEU A 46 3.33 0.55 12.41
CA LEU A 46 2.36 1.61 12.73
C LEU A 46 1.46 2.02 11.54
N PRO A 47 1.95 2.26 10.31
CA PRO A 47 1.11 2.71 9.21
C PRO A 47 0.12 1.62 8.78
N CYS A 48 0.58 0.38 8.70
CA CYS A 48 -0.28 -0.76 8.38
C CYS A 48 -1.35 -0.95 9.45
N TYR A 49 -0.96 -0.79 10.71
CA TYR A 49 -1.87 -0.91 11.84
C TYR A 49 -2.95 0.17 11.85
N LEU A 50 -2.55 1.44 11.73
CA LEU A 50 -3.48 2.57 11.61
C LEU A 50 -4.39 2.40 10.40
N PHE A 51 -3.86 1.87 9.29
CA PHE A 51 -4.64 1.57 8.10
C PHE A 51 -5.73 0.53 8.38
N ILE A 52 -5.39 -0.62 8.98
CA ILE A 52 -6.37 -1.68 9.31
C ILE A 52 -7.41 -1.16 10.30
N CYS A 53 -7.00 -0.49 11.38
CA CYS A 53 -7.90 0.08 12.38
C CYS A 53 -8.86 1.09 11.73
N SER A 54 -8.34 2.02 10.90
CA SER A 54 -9.17 2.98 10.18
C SER A 54 -10.12 2.31 9.18
N TRP A 55 -9.69 1.20 8.57
CA TRP A 55 -10.50 0.45 7.62
C TRP A 55 -11.64 -0.30 8.30
N LEU A 56 -11.36 -1.03 9.39
CA LEU A 56 -12.37 -1.71 10.22
C LEU A 56 -13.36 -0.71 10.82
N TRP A 57 -12.87 0.42 11.31
CA TRP A 57 -13.70 1.49 11.87
C TRP A 57 -14.69 2.04 10.84
N ARG A 58 -14.23 2.30 9.61
CA ARG A 58 -15.09 2.77 8.50
C ARG A 58 -16.10 1.72 8.04
N ARG A 59 -15.84 0.43 8.27
CA ARG A 59 -16.74 -0.67 7.92
C ARG A 59 -17.82 -0.94 8.98
N GLY A 60 -17.83 -0.18 10.08
CA GLY A 60 -18.77 -0.35 11.20
C GLY A 60 -18.33 -1.38 12.24
N TRP A 61 -17.17 -2.03 12.04
CA TRP A 61 -16.62 -3.06 12.92
C TRP A 61 -15.78 -2.43 14.05
N ARG A 62 -16.41 -1.48 14.77
CA ARG A 62 -15.77 -0.69 15.83
C ARG A 62 -15.20 -1.52 16.98
N PRO A 63 -15.90 -2.55 17.53
CA PRO A 63 -15.33 -3.34 18.61
C PRO A 63 -14.15 -4.19 18.12
N GLN A 64 -14.18 -4.73 16.88
CA GLN A 64 -13.03 -5.45 16.32
C GLN A 64 -11.84 -4.52 16.06
N ALA A 65 -12.10 -3.28 15.61
CA ALA A 65 -11.06 -2.28 15.42
C ALA A 65 -10.41 -1.90 16.76
N ALA A 66 -11.20 -1.71 17.82
CA ALA A 66 -10.72 -1.40 19.16
C ALA A 66 -9.98 -2.59 19.81
N LEU A 67 -10.50 -3.80 19.62
CA LEU A 67 -9.82 -5.02 20.07
C LEU A 67 -8.47 -5.17 19.36
N LEU A 68 -8.43 -5.03 18.04
CA LEU A 68 -7.18 -5.08 17.28
C LEU A 68 -6.22 -3.95 17.70
N ALA A 69 -6.75 -2.75 17.97
CA ALA A 69 -6.06 -1.56 18.48
C ALA A 69 -5.36 -1.77 19.85
N LEU A 70 -5.82 -2.75 20.63
CA LEU A 70 -5.24 -3.11 21.92
C LEU A 70 -4.40 -4.40 21.83
N LEU A 71 -4.82 -5.35 21.01
CA LEU A 71 -4.22 -6.67 20.90
C LEU A 71 -2.79 -6.61 20.36
N LEU A 72 -2.54 -5.88 19.27
CA LEU A 72 -1.23 -5.83 18.62
C LEU A 72 -0.13 -5.27 19.55
N PRO A 73 -0.27 -4.09 20.19
CA PRO A 73 0.73 -3.57 21.12
C PRO A 73 0.88 -4.46 22.37
N SER A 74 -0.21 -5.05 22.87
CA SER A 74 -0.16 -5.97 24.01
C SER A 74 0.61 -7.25 23.68
N LEU A 75 0.37 -7.81 22.49
CA LEU A 75 1.07 -9.00 21.99
C LEU A 75 2.56 -8.71 21.75
N LEU A 76 2.88 -7.55 21.17
CA LEU A 76 4.26 -7.09 20.97
C LEU A 76 4.98 -6.91 22.31
N ALA A 77 4.36 -6.23 23.28
CA ALA A 77 4.94 -6.04 24.61
C ALA A 77 5.16 -7.36 25.36
N TRP A 78 4.28 -8.34 25.17
CA TRP A 78 4.41 -9.67 25.78
C TRP A 78 5.42 -10.58 25.05
N ALA A 79 5.45 -10.55 23.72
CA ALA A 79 6.29 -11.43 22.90
C ALA A 79 7.74 -10.93 22.80
N TYR A 80 7.95 -9.62 22.73
CA TYR A 80 9.28 -9.03 22.55
C TYR A 80 10.32 -9.53 23.57
N PRO A 81 10.09 -9.50 24.90
CA PRO A 81 11.10 -9.99 25.85
C PRO A 81 11.37 -11.50 25.75
N ARG A 82 10.41 -12.29 25.25
CA ARG A 82 10.54 -13.75 25.09
C ARG A 82 11.26 -14.15 23.80
N TYR A 83 11.11 -13.34 22.77
CA TYR A 83 11.61 -13.62 21.42
C TYR A 83 12.65 -12.61 20.94
N ALA A 84 13.21 -11.78 21.83
CA ALA A 84 14.27 -10.81 21.50
C ALA A 84 15.50 -11.49 20.86
N ALA A 85 15.79 -12.74 21.26
CA ALA A 85 16.85 -13.55 20.65
C ALA A 85 16.53 -14.01 19.22
N ARG A 86 15.26 -13.95 18.81
CA ARG A 86 14.75 -14.31 17.47
C ARG A 86 14.08 -13.10 16.79
N ALA A 87 14.79 -11.98 16.76
CA ALA A 87 14.33 -10.72 16.17
C ALA A 87 13.87 -10.89 14.70
N GLU A 88 14.41 -11.87 13.99
CA GLU A 88 14.05 -12.25 12.62
C GLU A 88 12.55 -12.52 12.43
N LEU A 89 11.88 -13.10 13.43
CA LEU A 89 10.45 -13.40 13.35
C LEU A 89 9.62 -12.12 13.21
N PHE A 90 10.06 -11.02 13.81
CA PHE A 90 9.37 -9.75 13.72
C PHE A 90 9.49 -9.12 12.34
N TYR A 91 10.66 -9.22 11.69
CA TYR A 91 10.83 -8.72 10.31
C TYR A 91 10.00 -9.52 9.31
N VAL A 92 9.96 -10.85 9.45
CA VAL A 92 9.14 -11.72 8.60
C VAL A 92 7.65 -11.42 8.81
N ALA A 93 7.23 -11.30 10.08
CA ALA A 93 5.85 -10.98 10.43
C ALA A 93 5.42 -9.60 9.91
N GLU A 94 6.28 -8.59 10.02
CA GLU A 94 6.04 -7.26 9.48
C GLU A 94 5.84 -7.30 7.97
N TYR A 95 6.80 -7.89 7.24
CA TYR A 95 6.71 -8.02 5.79
C TYR A 95 5.42 -8.74 5.38
N ALA A 96 5.13 -9.89 5.99
CA ALA A 96 3.92 -10.66 5.70
C ALA A 96 2.64 -9.86 6.00
N LEU A 97 2.61 -9.12 7.12
CA LEU A 97 1.46 -8.32 7.52
C LEU A 97 1.20 -7.16 6.56
N VAL A 98 2.25 -6.45 6.10
CA VAL A 98 2.11 -5.37 5.12
C VAL A 98 1.48 -5.91 3.83
N TYR A 99 2.05 -6.99 3.28
CA TYR A 99 1.55 -7.58 2.04
C TYR A 99 0.15 -8.19 2.19
N ALA A 100 -0.14 -8.87 3.31
CA ALA A 100 -1.49 -9.38 3.59
C ALA A 100 -2.52 -8.26 3.71
N THR A 101 -2.15 -7.13 4.33
CA THR A 101 -3.02 -5.96 4.46
C THR A 101 -3.34 -5.34 3.11
N LEU A 102 -2.32 -5.17 2.25
CA LEU A 102 -2.50 -4.68 0.89
C LEU A 102 -3.38 -5.64 0.08
N CYS A 103 -3.14 -6.95 0.17
CA CYS A 103 -3.96 -7.97 -0.44
C CYS A 103 -5.44 -7.84 0.00
N ALA A 104 -5.71 -7.81 1.30
CA ALA A 104 -7.06 -7.69 1.84
C ALA A 104 -7.75 -6.40 1.37
N TRP A 105 -7.01 -5.29 1.30
CA TRP A 105 -7.54 -4.03 0.81
C TRP A 105 -7.91 -4.07 -0.68
N PHE A 106 -7.02 -4.59 -1.52
CA PHE A 106 -7.30 -4.76 -2.96
C PHE A 106 -8.43 -5.76 -3.20
N ALA A 107 -8.40 -6.93 -2.55
CA ALA A 107 -9.42 -7.96 -2.67
C ALA A 107 -10.79 -7.47 -2.21
N SER A 108 -10.87 -6.80 -1.06
CA SER A 108 -12.14 -6.25 -0.57
C SER A 108 -12.73 -5.18 -1.48
N SER A 109 -11.89 -4.43 -2.21
CA SER A 109 -12.37 -3.43 -3.17
C SER A 109 -13.07 -4.04 -4.39
N LEU A 110 -12.82 -5.32 -4.70
CA LEU A 110 -13.46 -6.03 -5.80
C LEU A 110 -14.96 -6.28 -5.56
N ALA A 111 -15.41 -6.32 -4.30
CA ALA A 111 -16.83 -6.46 -3.96
C ALA A 111 -17.64 -5.18 -4.23
N GLY A 112 -16.97 -4.04 -4.40
CA GLY A 112 -17.60 -2.76 -4.71
C GLY A 112 -16.96 -2.14 -5.95
N THR A 113 -16.37 -0.95 -5.79
CA THR A 113 -15.54 -0.35 -6.84
C THR A 113 -14.06 -0.70 -6.61
N PRO A 114 -13.39 -1.42 -7.53
CA PRO A 114 -11.98 -1.74 -7.41
C PRO A 114 -11.11 -0.50 -7.23
N VAL A 115 -10.06 -0.60 -6.40
CA VAL A 115 -9.20 0.55 -6.07
C VAL A 115 -8.67 1.24 -7.32
N ILE A 116 -8.16 0.46 -8.28
CA ILE A 116 -7.57 1.01 -9.52
C ILE A 116 -8.64 1.69 -10.37
N THR A 117 -9.83 1.10 -10.48
CA THR A 117 -10.96 1.73 -11.18
C THR A 117 -11.33 3.07 -10.54
N ARG A 118 -11.35 3.15 -9.20
CA ARG A 118 -11.65 4.39 -8.48
C ARG A 118 -10.61 5.48 -8.74
N VAL A 119 -9.33 5.12 -8.77
CA VAL A 119 -8.23 6.06 -9.07
C VAL A 119 -8.32 6.50 -10.53
N ALA A 120 -8.47 5.56 -11.47
CA ALA A 120 -8.53 5.85 -12.89
C ALA A 120 -9.70 6.77 -13.26
N ARG A 121 -10.88 6.61 -12.62
CA ARG A 121 -12.05 7.50 -12.78
C ARG A 121 -11.79 8.94 -12.37
N ARG A 122 -10.82 9.22 -11.51
CA ARG A 122 -10.48 10.59 -11.10
C ARG A 122 -9.62 11.32 -12.13
N VAL A 123 -8.97 10.57 -13.02
CA VAL A 123 -8.02 11.13 -13.99
C VAL A 123 -8.64 11.16 -15.39
N HIS A 124 -9.41 10.14 -15.77
CA HIS A 124 -9.99 10.02 -17.11
C HIS A 124 -11.42 9.47 -17.07
N ALA A 125 -12.23 9.80 -18.08
CA ALA A 125 -13.47 9.09 -18.37
C ALA A 125 -13.14 7.66 -18.82
N LEU A 126 -13.75 6.65 -18.19
CA LEU A 126 -13.46 5.25 -18.47
C LEU A 126 -14.48 4.66 -19.44
N THR A 127 -14.01 4.02 -20.50
CA THR A 127 -14.84 3.13 -21.31
C THR A 127 -15.12 1.81 -20.56
N PRO A 128 -16.18 1.07 -20.92
CA PRO A 128 -16.46 -0.24 -20.32
C PRO A 128 -15.29 -1.23 -20.40
N ALA A 129 -14.53 -1.21 -21.50
CA ALA A 129 -13.33 -2.04 -21.68
C ALA A 129 -12.20 -1.65 -20.70
N MET A 130 -11.97 -0.34 -20.50
CA MET A 130 -10.99 0.16 -19.53
C MET A 130 -11.40 -0.22 -18.10
N GLN A 131 -12.70 -0.16 -17.79
CA GLN A 131 -13.21 -0.60 -16.49
C GLN A 131 -12.94 -2.09 -16.26
N ALA A 132 -13.24 -2.96 -17.23
CA ALA A 132 -12.96 -4.39 -17.12
C ALA A 132 -11.45 -4.69 -16.98
N TYR A 133 -10.58 -3.92 -17.64
CA TYR A 133 -9.13 -3.98 -17.44
C TYR A 133 -8.72 -3.62 -16.01
N THR A 134 -9.19 -2.49 -15.48
CA THR A 134 -8.83 -2.06 -14.11
C THR A 134 -9.31 -3.03 -13.03
N VAL A 135 -10.43 -3.74 -13.25
CA VAL A 135 -10.90 -4.83 -12.38
C VAL A 135 -9.91 -6.00 -12.39
N ARG A 136 -9.52 -6.47 -13.59
CA ARG A 136 -8.52 -7.55 -13.76
C ARG A 136 -7.18 -7.17 -13.15
N LEU A 137 -6.74 -5.93 -13.35
CA LEU A 137 -5.50 -5.44 -12.78
C LEU A 137 -5.58 -5.39 -11.24
N THR A 138 -6.72 -4.98 -10.67
CA THR A 138 -6.91 -5.02 -9.20
C THR A 138 -6.82 -6.45 -8.66
N ARG A 139 -7.37 -7.44 -9.38
CA ARG A 139 -7.20 -8.87 -9.04
C ARG A 139 -5.75 -9.32 -9.13
N GLY A 140 -5.03 -8.91 -10.18
CA GLY A 140 -3.61 -9.20 -10.35
C GLY A 140 -2.77 -8.67 -9.18
N TRP A 141 -3.02 -7.42 -8.75
CA TRP A 141 -2.37 -6.85 -7.57
C TRP A 141 -2.72 -7.59 -6.27
N ALA A 142 -3.99 -7.93 -6.05
CA ALA A 142 -4.37 -8.73 -4.88
C ALA A 142 -3.64 -10.07 -4.84
N LEU A 143 -3.58 -10.78 -5.97
CA LEU A 143 -2.88 -12.05 -6.09
C LEU A 143 -1.37 -11.89 -5.89
N TYR A 144 -0.75 -10.86 -6.49
CA TYR A 144 0.66 -10.54 -6.29
C TYR A 144 0.96 -10.35 -4.80
N PHE A 145 0.17 -9.53 -4.10
CA PHE A 145 0.39 -9.30 -2.67
C PHE A 145 0.20 -10.56 -1.83
N ALA A 146 -0.79 -11.40 -2.16
CA ALA A 146 -0.99 -12.69 -1.50
C ALA A 146 0.22 -13.62 -1.68
N LEU A 147 0.74 -13.71 -2.91
CA LEU A 147 1.90 -14.53 -3.24
C LEU A 147 3.16 -14.03 -2.51
N MET A 148 3.38 -12.72 -2.45
CA MET A 148 4.54 -12.15 -1.74
C MET A 148 4.49 -12.42 -0.23
N ALA A 149 3.31 -12.34 0.39
CA ALA A 149 3.14 -12.71 1.80
C ALA A 149 3.42 -14.20 2.03
N ALA A 150 2.86 -15.08 1.18
CA ALA A 150 3.05 -16.53 1.28
C ALA A 150 4.51 -16.94 1.04
N LEU A 151 5.15 -16.39 0.01
CA LEU A 151 6.56 -16.65 -0.31
C LEU A 151 7.48 -16.15 0.79
N SER A 152 7.22 -14.99 1.39
CA SER A 152 7.98 -14.49 2.54
C SER A 152 8.01 -15.52 3.69
N ILE A 153 6.84 -16.05 4.06
CA ILE A 153 6.73 -17.05 5.13
C ILE A 153 7.42 -18.37 4.72
N LEU A 154 7.18 -18.84 3.48
CA LEU A 154 7.69 -20.11 3.00
C LEU A 154 9.22 -20.11 2.87
N VAL A 155 9.79 -19.05 2.29
CA VAL A 155 11.24 -18.89 2.14
C VAL A 155 11.91 -18.86 3.51
N PHE A 156 11.35 -18.13 4.47
CA PHE A 156 11.89 -18.10 5.83
C PHE A 156 11.81 -19.46 6.52
N ALA A 157 10.67 -20.14 6.41
CA ALA A 157 10.44 -21.43 7.06
C ALA A 157 11.33 -22.56 6.50
N LEU A 158 11.61 -22.54 5.19
CA LEU A 158 12.37 -23.60 4.52
C LEU A 158 13.87 -23.31 4.40
N LEU A 159 14.25 -22.04 4.20
CA LEU A 159 15.61 -21.64 3.82
C LEU A 159 16.28 -20.72 4.85
N GLY A 160 15.55 -20.31 5.89
CA GLY A 160 16.06 -19.47 6.97
C GLY A 160 16.26 -18.00 6.60
N LEU A 161 16.87 -17.27 7.52
CA LEU A 161 17.03 -15.81 7.44
C LEU A 161 17.84 -15.31 6.23
N PRO A 162 18.98 -15.92 5.84
CA PRO A 162 19.79 -15.39 4.74
C PRO A 162 19.05 -15.41 3.40
N ALA A 163 18.36 -16.51 3.09
CA ALA A 163 17.55 -16.63 1.88
C ALA A 163 16.34 -15.69 1.90
N TRP A 164 15.73 -15.53 3.07
CA TRP A 164 14.64 -14.57 3.26
C TRP A 164 15.09 -13.11 3.03
N ALA A 165 16.26 -12.73 3.55
CA ALA A 165 16.82 -11.40 3.34
C ALA A 165 17.14 -11.15 1.86
N PHE A 166 17.71 -12.15 1.16
CA PHE A 166 17.91 -12.07 -0.29
C PHE A 166 16.58 -11.91 -1.04
N PHE A 167 15.56 -12.67 -0.64
CA PHE A 167 14.21 -12.55 -1.21
C PHE A 167 13.65 -11.14 -1.06
N THR A 168 13.71 -10.55 0.14
CA THR A 168 13.11 -9.24 0.40
C THR A 168 13.90 -8.09 -0.19
N VAL A 169 15.24 -8.16 -0.22
CA VAL A 169 16.10 -7.07 -0.70
C VAL A 169 16.30 -7.12 -2.22
N VAL A 170 16.29 -8.30 -2.85
CA VAL A 170 16.62 -8.45 -4.27
C VAL A 170 15.43 -8.93 -5.09
N LEU A 171 14.88 -10.10 -4.76
CA LEU A 171 13.82 -10.70 -5.57
C LEU A 171 12.52 -9.89 -5.51
N SER A 172 12.16 -9.34 -4.35
CA SER A 172 10.94 -8.55 -4.17
C SER A 172 10.93 -7.28 -5.04
N PRO A 173 11.97 -6.42 -5.04
CA PRO A 173 12.05 -5.29 -5.96
C PRO A 173 12.04 -5.70 -7.44
N ILE A 174 12.75 -6.77 -7.81
CA ILE A 174 12.75 -7.29 -9.19
C ILE A 174 11.36 -7.77 -9.60
N SER A 175 10.68 -8.49 -8.71
CA SER A 175 9.30 -8.98 -8.91
C SER A 175 8.34 -7.82 -9.10
N LEU A 176 8.45 -6.78 -8.27
CA LEU A 176 7.66 -5.55 -8.41
C LEU A 176 7.94 -4.83 -9.73
N ALA A 177 9.20 -4.68 -10.11
CA ALA A 177 9.59 -4.06 -11.37
C ALA A 177 9.06 -4.86 -12.56
N THR A 178 9.15 -6.19 -12.52
CA THR A 178 8.61 -7.09 -13.55
C THR A 178 7.10 -6.98 -13.65
N PHE A 179 6.40 -6.90 -12.50
CA PHE A 179 4.96 -6.71 -12.47
C PHE A 179 4.54 -5.37 -13.07
N LEU A 180 5.25 -4.29 -12.75
CA LEU A 180 4.99 -2.94 -13.29
C LEU A 180 5.32 -2.84 -14.79
N ILE A 181 6.46 -3.37 -15.22
CA ILE A 181 6.85 -3.39 -16.63
C ILE A 181 5.86 -4.26 -17.42
N GLY A 182 5.49 -5.42 -16.87
CA GLY A 182 4.47 -6.29 -17.44
C GLY A 182 3.12 -5.59 -17.60
N GLU A 183 2.67 -4.86 -16.57
CA GLU A 183 1.46 -4.04 -16.63
C GLU A 183 1.58 -2.96 -17.72
N HIS A 184 2.70 -2.25 -17.76
CA HIS A 184 2.93 -1.16 -18.71
C HIS A 184 2.93 -1.65 -20.16
N VAL A 185 3.64 -2.75 -20.42
CA VAL A 185 3.70 -3.40 -21.74
C VAL A 185 2.32 -3.96 -22.12
N MET A 186 1.63 -4.62 -21.20
CA MET A 186 0.30 -5.17 -21.47
C MET A 186 -0.72 -4.06 -21.78
N ARG A 187 -0.63 -2.93 -21.07
CA ARG A 187 -1.44 -1.76 -21.32
C ARG A 187 -1.20 -1.17 -22.72
N TYR A 188 0.07 -1.10 -23.14
CA TYR A 188 0.43 -0.68 -24.50
C TYR A 188 -0.03 -1.66 -25.58
N ARG A 189 0.03 -2.98 -25.33
CA ARG A 189 -0.34 -3.99 -26.33
C ARG A 189 -1.84 -4.22 -26.47
N TRP A 190 -2.61 -4.20 -25.38
CA TRP A 190 -4.06 -4.47 -25.40
C TRP A 190 -4.94 -3.24 -25.42
N HIS A 191 -4.42 -2.06 -25.07
CA HIS A 191 -5.18 -0.82 -25.17
C HIS A 191 -4.40 0.30 -25.88
N PRO A 192 -4.10 0.16 -27.18
CA PRO A 192 -3.50 1.24 -27.99
C PRO A 192 -4.34 2.53 -27.99
N GLU A 193 -5.64 2.41 -27.68
CA GLU A 193 -6.62 3.48 -27.44
C GLU A 193 -6.14 4.50 -26.38
N PHE A 194 -5.42 4.05 -25.34
CA PHE A 194 -4.94 4.90 -24.23
C PHE A 194 -3.87 5.91 -24.69
N ASP A 195 -3.17 5.63 -25.79
CA ASP A 195 -2.04 6.43 -26.27
C ASP A 195 -2.49 7.45 -27.35
N ARG A 196 -3.63 7.22 -28.02
CA ARG A 196 -4.16 8.13 -29.05
C ARG A 196 -5.19 9.12 -28.54
N ALA A 197 -5.86 8.83 -27.42
CA ALA A 197 -6.72 9.78 -26.70
C ALA A 197 -5.93 10.67 -25.72
N SER A 198 -4.73 11.10 -26.14
CA SER A 198 -4.25 12.47 -25.98
C SER A 198 -4.15 13.06 -24.56
N LEU A 199 -3.04 12.72 -23.90
CA LEU A 199 -2.40 13.59 -22.90
C LEU A 199 -2.32 15.06 -23.37
N ARG A 200 -2.12 15.28 -24.68
CA ARG A 200 -2.14 16.62 -25.30
C ARG A 200 -3.54 17.27 -25.28
N HIS A 201 -4.62 16.51 -25.43
CA HIS A 201 -6.01 16.97 -25.38
C HIS A 201 -6.45 17.22 -23.94
N THR A 202 -5.99 16.41 -22.97
CA THR A 202 -6.21 16.68 -21.55
C THR A 202 -5.48 17.96 -21.11
N ILE A 203 -4.23 18.17 -21.53
CA ILE A 203 -3.48 19.40 -21.27
C ILE A 203 -4.09 20.61 -22.00
N ARG A 204 -4.58 20.41 -23.23
CA ARG A 204 -5.23 21.45 -24.03
C ARG A 204 -6.56 21.89 -23.42
N VAL A 205 -7.43 20.95 -23.03
CA VAL A 205 -8.70 21.25 -22.35
C VAL A 205 -8.48 21.91 -20.98
N TRP A 206 -7.43 21.52 -20.25
CA TRP A 206 -7.08 22.19 -18.99
C TRP A 206 -6.57 23.62 -19.21
N ARG A 207 -5.90 23.92 -20.33
CA ARG A 207 -5.51 25.29 -20.71
C ARG A 207 -6.66 26.12 -21.29
N GLU A 208 -7.57 25.50 -22.02
CA GLU A 208 -8.69 26.19 -22.69
C GLU A 208 -9.92 26.37 -21.78
N GLY A 209 -10.09 25.54 -20.75
CA GLY A 209 -11.16 25.65 -19.74
C GLY A 209 -10.81 26.47 -18.49
N GLY A 210 -9.73 27.25 -18.54
CA GLY A 210 -9.28 28.16 -17.49
C GLY A 210 -9.53 29.63 -17.82
N ALA A 211 -10.76 29.97 -18.22
CA ALA A 211 -11.27 31.35 -18.32
C ALA A 211 -12.41 31.54 -17.33
#